data_AF-A0A5K1H4D7-F1
#
_entry.id   AF-A0A5K1H4D7-F1
#
_cell.length_a   1.000
_cell.length_b   1.000
_cell.length_c   1.000
_cell.angle_alpha   90.00
_cell.angle_beta   90.00
_cell.angle_gamma   90.00
#
_symmetry.space_group_name_H-M   'P 1'
#
loop_
_entity.id
_entity.type
_entity.pdbx_description
1 polymer ?
#
loop_
_entity_poly.entity_id
_entity_poly.type
_entity_poly.pdbx_seq_one_letter_code
_entity_poly.pdbx_strand_id
1 'polypeptide(L)' 'WCTRVNPKDRSRVKCNYCKQIISGGISRFKNHIAGTQRSGCLQWLPREPIAS' A
#
# COMPACT_ATOMS: atom_id res chain seq x y z
N TRP A 1 4.55 -5.39 2.84
CA TRP A 1 3.77 -6.15 3.84
C TRP A 1 2.47 -5.41 4.17
N CYS A 2 1.38 -6.12 4.48
CA CYS A 2 0.10 -5.52 4.86
C CYS A 2 -0.60 -6.29 5.98
N THR A 3 -1.49 -5.61 6.68
CA THR A 3 -2.37 -6.19 7.71
C THR A 3 -3.81 -6.06 7.27
N ARG A 4 -4.64 -7.08 7.51
CA ARG A 4 -6.09 -6.95 7.27
C ARG A 4 -6.68 -5.97 8.27
N VAL A 5 -7.50 -5.02 7.79
CA VAL A 5 -8.15 -4.04 8.67
C VAL A 5 -9.19 -4.72 9.54
N ASN A 6 -9.91 -5.68 8.96
CA ASN A 6 -10.86 -6.53 9.67
C ASN A 6 -10.60 -7.98 9.25
N PRO A 7 -10.48 -8.94 10.18
CA PRO A 7 -10.23 -10.35 9.86
C PRO A 7 -11.30 -10.97 8.95
N LYS A 8 -12.54 -10.45 8.98
CA LYS A 8 -13.64 -10.88 8.11
C LYS A 8 -13.61 -10.22 6.72
N ASP A 9 -13.04 -9.02 6.60
CA ASP A 9 -12.90 -8.30 5.33
C ASP A 9 -11.58 -8.64 4.62
N ARG A 10 -11.67 -9.52 3.63
CA ARG A 10 -10.54 -9.83 2.74
C ARG A 10 -10.28 -8.76 1.68
N SER A 11 -11.23 -7.84 1.52
CA SER A 11 -11.21 -6.77 0.52
C SER A 11 -10.42 -5.54 0.97
N ARG A 12 -10.22 -5.35 2.28
CA ARG A 12 -9.60 -4.16 2.88
C ARG A 12 -8.33 -4.51 3.65
N VAL A 13 -7.20 -4.02 3.16
CA VAL A 13 -5.89 -4.22 3.78
C VAL A 13 -5.22 -2.88 4.05
N LYS A 14 -4.54 -2.78 5.19
CA LYS A 14 -3.68 -1.66 5.52
C LYS A 14 -2.28 -1.97 5.03
N CYS A 15 -1.78 -1.15 4.10
CA CYS A 15 -0.39 -1.18 3.70
C CYS A 15 0.45 -0.65 4.85
N ASN A 16 1.40 -1.42 5.35
CA ASN A 16 2.15 -0.99 6.52
C ASN A 16 3.41 -0.17 6.18
N TYR A 17 3.71 -0.04 4.89
CA TYR A 17 4.75 0.88 4.39
C TYR A 17 4.28 2.34 4.45
N CYS A 18 3.17 2.66 3.77
CA CYS A 18 2.62 4.02 3.71
C CYS A 18 1.43 4.25 4.65
N LYS A 19 1.06 3.24 5.46
CA LYS A 19 -0.09 3.24 6.39
C LYS A 19 -1.47 3.47 5.74
N GLN A 20 -1.57 3.47 4.41
CA GLN A 20 -2.83 3.63 3.67
C GLN A 20 -3.72 2.38 3.75
N ILE A 21 -5.03 2.59 3.79
CA ILE A 21 -6.02 1.52 3.71
C ILE A 21 -6.46 1.35 2.26
N ILE A 22 -6.28 0.15 1.73
CA ILE A 22 -6.57 -0.19 0.35
C ILE A 22 -7.75 -1.13 0.31
N SER A 23 -8.76 -0.72 -0.44
CA SER A 23 -9.96 -1.51 -0.73
C SER A 23 -9.89 -2.06 -2.15
N GLY A 24 -10.36 -3.29 -2.36
CA GLY A 24 -10.34 -3.97 -3.66
C GLY A 24 -9.40 -5.18 -3.72
N GLY A 25 -8.99 -5.70 -2.57
CA GLY A 25 -8.27 -6.96 -2.45
C GLY A 25 -6.82 -6.94 -2.93
N ILE A 26 -6.26 -8.13 -3.15
CA ILE A 26 -4.82 -8.34 -3.37
C ILE A 26 -4.33 -7.72 -4.68
N SER A 27 -5.12 -7.72 -5.77
CA SER A 27 -4.68 -7.15 -7.05
C SER A 27 -4.41 -5.65 -6.96
N ARG A 28 -5.31 -4.90 -6.29
CA ARG A 28 -5.10 -3.48 -6.01
C ARG A 28 -3.91 -3.26 -5.08
N PHE A 29 -3.72 -4.14 -4.09
CA PHE A 29 -2.57 -4.08 -3.20
C PHE A 29 -1.23 -4.33 -3.92
N LYS A 30 -1.15 -5.30 -4.84
CA LYS A 30 0.03 -5.53 -5.68
C LYS A 30 0.36 -4.31 -6.54
N ASN A 31 -0.65 -3.75 -7.21
CA ASN A 31 -0.49 -2.53 -7.99
C ASN A 31 -0.06 -1.33 -7.12
N HIS A 32 -0.58 -1.24 -5.90
CA HIS A 32 -0.16 -0.23 -4.95
C HIS A 32 1.33 -0.37 -4.59
N ILE A 33 1.81 -1.58 -4.23
CA ILE A 33 3.24 -1.80 -3.95
C ILE A 33 4.10 -1.47 -5.16
N ALA A 34 3.67 -1.86 -6.36
CA ALA A 34 4.39 -1.58 -7.60
C ALA A 34 4.57 -0.07 -7.87
N GLY A 35 3.78 0.79 -7.23
CA GLY A 35 3.91 2.25 -7.35
C GLY A 35 3.57 2.79 -8.74
N THR A 36 2.91 2.00 -9.58
CA THR A 36 2.60 2.32 -10.98
C THR A 36 1.44 3.32 -11.16
N GLN A 37 0.75 3.70 -10.07
CA GLN A 37 -0.40 4.60 -10.09
C GLN A 37 -0.24 5.72 -9.05
N ARG A 38 -0.99 6.82 -9.22
CA ARG A 38 -1.05 7.96 -8.27
C ARG A 38 -1.37 7.56 -6.82
N SER A 39 -2.04 6.43 -6.63
CA SER A 39 -2.36 5.84 -5.32
C SER A 39 -1.32 4.79 -4.88
N GLY A 40 -0.16 4.73 -5.52
CA GLY A 40 0.93 3.80 -5.24
C GLY A 40 1.65 4.05 -3.92
N CYS A 41 2.28 3.00 -3.37
CA CYS A 41 2.99 3.02 -2.10
C CYS A 41 4.20 3.96 -2.13
N LEU A 42 4.94 3.93 -3.24
CA LEU A 42 6.15 4.73 -3.48
C LEU A 42 5.89 6.25 -3.49
N GLN A 43 4.64 6.69 -3.66
CA GLN A 43 4.26 8.10 -3.56
C GLN A 43 4.26 8.60 -2.10
N TRP A 44 4.07 7.69 -1.13
CA TRP A 44 3.83 8.00 0.29
C TRP A 44 4.88 7.43 1.23
N LEU A 45 5.77 6.57 0.73
CA LEU A 45 7.01 6.27 1.44
C LEU A 45 7.82 7.57 1.54
N PRO A 46 8.51 7.85 2.65
CA PRO A 46 9.54 8.87 2.64
C PRO A 46 10.45 8.52 1.47
N ARG A 47 10.49 9.39 0.46
CA ARG A 47 11.59 9.38 -0.48
C ARG A 47 12.78 9.71 0.40
N GLU A 48 13.47 8.71 0.93
CA GLU A 48 14.83 8.93 1.36
C GLU A 48 15.49 9.60 0.15
N PRO A 49 15.90 10.88 0.23
CA PRO A 49 16.70 11.44 -0.84
C PRO A 49 17.87 10.47 -0.98
N ILE A 50 18.10 9.98 -2.20
CA ILE A 50 19.31 9.25 -2.53
C ILE A 50 20.43 10.08 -1.92
N ALA A 51 21.07 9.53 -0.87
CA ALA A 51 22.11 10.25 -0.15
C ALA A 51 23.14 10.74 -1.19
N SER A 52 23.51 12.00 -1.02
CA SER A 52 24.45 12.76 -1.87
C SER A 52 25.79 12.06 -2.03
#